data_AF-A0A2P2EDL2-F1
#
_entry.id   AF-A0A2P2EDL2-F1
#
_cell.length_a   1.000
_cell.length_b   1.000
_cell.length_c   1.000
_cell.angle_alpha   90.00
_cell.angle_beta   90.00
_cell.angle_gamma   90.00
#
_symmetry.space_group_name_H-M   'P 1'
#
loop_
_entity.id
_entity.type
_entity.pdbx_description
1 polymer ?
#
loop_
_entity_poly.entity_id
_entity_poly.type
_entity_poly.pdbx_seq_one_letter_code
_entity_poly.pdbx_strand_id
1 'polypeptide(L)' 'MTNFVQTAEARNTSVELMQAILKVANGHEEIAEFIWEMGASDAELDQIIEIVTQSGRFKTTDFHWGVSRTEWANP' A
#
# COMPACT_ATOMS: atom_id res chain seq x y z
N MET A 1 15.11 -0.67 13.91
CA MET A 1 13.95 -1.41 13.40
C MET A 1 12.80 -0.43 13.36
N THR A 2 12.54 0.10 12.17
CA THR A 2 11.45 1.05 11.95
C THR A 2 10.26 0.19 11.57
N ASN A 3 9.27 0.08 12.45
CA ASN A 3 8.11 -0.75 12.18
C ASN A 3 7.36 -0.13 11.00
N PHE A 4 7.38 -0.75 9.81
CA PHE A 4 6.87 -0.15 8.56
C PHE A 4 5.47 0.45 8.75
N VAL A 5 4.62 -0.23 9.52
CA VAL A 5 3.25 0.20 9.84
C VAL A 5 3.20 1.52 10.64
N GLN A 6 4.17 1.78 11.51
CA GLN A 6 4.23 3.02 12.33
C GLN A 6 4.50 4.27 11.49
N THR A 7 4.96 4.11 10.26
CA THR A 7 5.23 5.23 9.36
C THR A 7 3.99 5.73 8.62
N ALA A 8 2.82 5.11 8.84
CA ALA A 8 1.56 5.44 8.16
C ALA A 8 1.23 6.95 8.23
N GLU A 9 1.32 7.55 9.42
CA GLU A 9 1.03 8.97 9.63
C GLU A 9 2.02 9.86 8.87
N ALA A 10 3.33 9.56 8.93
CA ALA A 10 4.35 10.30 8.19
C ALA A 10 4.18 10.21 6.66
N ARG A 11 3.60 9.10 6.19
CA ARG A 11 3.28 8.83 4.78
C ARG A 11 1.88 9.30 4.37
N ASN A 12 1.14 9.99 5.26
CA ASN A 12 -0.23 10.45 5.07
C ASN A 12 -1.18 9.34 4.58
N THR A 13 -1.03 8.13 5.14
CA THR A 13 -1.82 6.96 4.76
C THR A 13 -2.38 6.24 5.99
N SER A 14 -3.24 5.24 5.78
CA SER A 14 -3.85 4.48 6.86
C SER A 14 -2.97 3.32 7.33
N VAL A 15 -3.10 2.98 8.61
CA VAL A 15 -2.41 1.83 9.22
C VAL A 15 -2.83 0.53 8.53
N GLU A 16 -4.10 0.45 8.14
CA GLU A 16 -4.69 -0.69 7.44
C GLU A 16 -4.04 -0.91 6.07
N LEU A 17 -3.74 0.17 5.32
CA LEU A 17 -3.04 0.08 4.05
C LEU A 17 -1.61 -0.43 4.24
N MET A 18 -0.90 0.12 5.23
CA MET A 18 0.46 -0.30 5.54
C MET A 18 0.51 -1.76 6.02
N GLN A 19 -0.49 -2.20 6.79
CA GLN A 19 -0.64 -3.61 7.18
C GLN A 19 -0.92 -4.52 5.99
N ALA A 20 -1.75 -4.07 5.03
CA ALA A 20 -2.03 -4.83 3.82
C ALA A 20 -0.78 -5.01 2.95
N ILE A 21 0.00 -3.95 2.76
CA ILE A 21 1.28 -4.02 2.05
C ILE A 21 2.25 -4.97 2.76
N LEU A 22 2.38 -4.84 4.08
CA LEU A 22 3.25 -5.72 4.86
C LEU A 22 2.81 -7.19 4.77
N LYS A 23 1.50 -7.44 4.71
CA LYS A 23 0.95 -8.79 4.54
C LYS A 23 1.26 -9.36 3.15
N VAL A 24 1.13 -8.57 2.09
CA VAL A 24 1.55 -8.97 0.73
C VAL A 24 3.05 -9.22 0.66
N ALA A 25 3.85 -8.42 1.38
CA ALA A 25 5.28 -8.62 1.57
C ALA A 25 5.64 -9.80 2.50
N ASN A 26 4.67 -10.61 2.94
CA ASN A 26 4.85 -11.74 3.88
C ASN A 26 5.55 -11.35 5.20
N GLY A 27 5.37 -10.12 5.66
CA GLY A 27 5.98 -9.61 6.89
C GLY A 27 7.41 -9.07 6.71
N HIS A 28 7.96 -9.06 5.49
CA HIS A 28 9.27 -8.47 5.22
C HIS A 28 9.16 -6.95 5.00
N GLU A 29 9.64 -6.17 5.96
CA GLU A 29 9.55 -4.70 5.91
C GLU A 29 10.29 -4.08 4.71
N GLU A 30 11.44 -4.63 4.32
CA GLU A 30 12.20 -4.14 3.16
C GLU A 30 11.41 -4.30 1.85
N ILE A 31 10.67 -5.40 1.71
CA ILE A 31 9.80 -5.64 0.55
C ILE A 31 8.58 -4.72 0.62
N ALA A 32 8.02 -4.49 1.81
CA ALA A 32 6.90 -3.57 1.99
C ALA A 32 7.29 -2.12 1.64
N GLU A 33 8.50 -1.69 2.02
CA GLU A 33 9.06 -0.41 1.62
C GLU A 33 9.28 -0.35 0.10
N PHE A 34 9.80 -1.42 -0.50
CA PHE A 34 9.95 -1.49 -1.95
C PHE A 34 8.62 -1.33 -2.68
N ILE A 35 7.58 -2.08 -2.27
CA ILE A 35 6.23 -1.98 -2.85
C ILE A 35 5.66 -0.56 -2.70
N TRP A 36 5.90 0.10 -1.56
CA TRP A 36 5.44 1.45 -1.31
C TRP A 36 6.15 2.51 -2.18
N GLU A 37 7.48 2.45 -2.28
CA GLU A 37 8.27 3.47 -2.98
C GLU A 37 8.32 3.26 -4.50
N MET A 38 8.35 2.00 -4.96
CA MET A 38 8.50 1.65 -6.38
C MET A 38 7.17 1.32 -7.06
N GLY A 39 6.11 1.14 -6.29
CA GLY A 39 4.81 0.68 -6.76
C GLY A 39 4.66 -0.84 -6.69
N ALA A 40 3.42 -1.27 -6.43
CA ALA A 40 3.02 -2.66 -6.48
C ALA A 40 2.86 -3.13 -7.92
N SER A 41 3.19 -4.39 -8.21
CA SER A 41 2.69 -5.05 -9.42
C SER A 41 1.17 -5.20 -9.38
N ASP A 42 0.53 -5.41 -10.53
CA ASP A 42 -0.93 -5.59 -10.62
C ASP A 42 -1.45 -6.69 -9.66
N ALA A 43 -0.72 -7.81 -9.56
CA ALA A 43 -1.09 -8.92 -8.68
C ALA A 43 -0.94 -8.60 -7.18
N GLU A 44 0.03 -7.75 -6.82
CA GLU A 44 0.20 -7.26 -5.45
C GLU A 44 -0.85 -6.21 -5.12
N LEU A 45 -1.16 -5.31 -6.07
CA LEU A 45 -2.20 -4.30 -5.94
C LEU A 45 -3.57 -4.95 -5.72
N ASP A 46 -3.92 -5.96 -6.51
CA ASP A 46 -5.17 -6.73 -6.35
C ASP A 46 -5.27 -7.34 -4.95
N GLN A 47 -4.19 -7.94 -4.45
CA GLN A 47 -4.16 -8.50 -3.10
C GLN A 47 -4.26 -7.43 -2.01
N ILE A 48 -3.56 -6.30 -2.16
CA ILE A 48 -3.65 -5.18 -1.21
C ILE A 48 -5.09 -4.66 -1.17
N ILE A 49 -5.71 -4.45 -2.33
CA ILE A 49 -7.11 -4.01 -2.44
C ILE A 49 -8.03 -5.05 -1.81
N GLU A 50 -7.85 -6.34 -2.08
CA GLU A 50 -8.64 -7.40 -1.48
C GLU A 50 -8.54 -7.37 0.05
N ILE A 51 -7.32 -7.26 0.60
CA ILE A 51 -7.08 -7.21 2.05
C ILE A 51 -7.75 -5.99 2.68
N VAL A 52 -7.62 -4.81 2.07
CA VAL A 52 -8.21 -3.59 2.64
C VAL A 52 -9.74 -3.57 2.47
N THR A 53 -10.27 -4.07 1.36
CA THR A 53 -11.72 -4.03 1.06
C THR A 53 -12.54 -5.12 1.73
N GLN A 54 -11.96 -6.28 2.06
CA GLN A 54 -12.61 -7.31 2.89
C GLN A 54 -12.93 -6.81 4.31
N SER A 55 -12.37 -5.68 4.73
CA SER A 55 -12.64 -5.01 6.02
C SER A 55 -13.84 -4.04 5.99
N GLY A 56 -14.48 -3.86 4.83
CA GLY A 56 -15.58 -2.90 4.63
C GLY A 56 -15.23 -1.90 3.52
N ARG A 57 -16.20 -1.66 2.62
CA ARG A 57 -16.10 -0.86 1.39
C ARG A 57 -15.34 0.47 1.55
N PHE A 58 -14.09 0.53 1.08
CA PHE A 58 -13.41 1.78 0.72
C PHE A 58 -13.48 1.96 -0.80
N LYS A 59 -13.71 3.19 -1.27
CA LYS A 59 -13.65 3.47 -2.70
C LYS A 59 -12.18 3.47 -3.10
N THR A 60 -11.85 2.88 -4.26
CA THR A 60 -10.49 2.90 -4.82
C THR A 60 -9.93 4.32 -5.00
N THR A 61 -10.82 5.33 -5.05
CA THR A 61 -10.48 6.76 -5.08
C THR A 61 -9.89 7.32 -3.79
N ASP A 62 -10.02 6.60 -2.68
CA ASP A 62 -9.56 7.06 -1.36
C ASP A 62 -8.10 6.66 -1.10
N PHE A 63 -7.56 5.75 -1.91
CA PHE A 63 -6.16 5.31 -1.81
C PHE A 63 -5.23 6.30 -2.51
N HIS A 64 -4.47 7.04 -1.70
CA HIS A 64 -3.39 7.88 -2.19
C HIS A 64 -2.06 7.19 -1.88
N TRP A 65 -1.34 6.80 -2.94
CA TRP A 65 -0.02 6.18 -2.87
C TRP A 65 1.05 7.18 -3.35
N GLY A 66 2.24 7.19 -2.73
CA GLY A 66 3.43 7.84 -3.32
C GLY A 66 3.99 6.98 -4.46
N VAL A 67 4.71 7.45 -5.48
CA VAL A 67 5.32 8.74 -5.84
C VAL A 67 4.64 9.28 -7.11
N SER A 68 4.41 10.59 -7.19
CA SER A 68 3.90 11.38 -8.33
C SER A 68 2.68 10.85 -9.11
N ARG A 69 1.58 11.61 -9.04
CA ARG A 69 0.31 11.54 -9.81
C ARG A 69 0.38 11.22 -11.32
N THR A 70 1.55 11.21 -11.93
CA THR A 70 1.77 11.12 -13.37
C THR A 70 2.04 9.72 -13.91
N GLU A 71 2.32 8.71 -13.07
CA GLU A 71 2.76 7.40 -13.58
C GLU A 71 1.68 6.30 -13.55
N TRP A 72 0.53 6.55 -12.92
CA TRP A 72 -0.51 5.52 -12.75
C TRP A 72 -1.57 5.52 -13.86
N ALA A 73 -1.58 6.58 -14.69
CA ALA A 73 -2.55 6.77 -15.75
C ALA A 73 -1.84 7.18 -17.04
N ASN A 74 -0.98 6.32 -17.56
CA ASN A 74 -0.85 6.23 -19.00
C ASN A 74 -1.68 5.01 -19.45
N PRO A 75 -2.81 5.22 -20.16
CA PRO A 75 -3.63 4.14 -20.69
C PRO A 75 -2.89 3.28 -21.72
#